data_AF-A0A7Y2CQ83-F1
#
_entry.id   AF-A0A7Y2CQ83-F1
#
_cell.length_a   1.000
_cell.length_b   1.000
_cell.length_c   1.000
_cell.angle_alpha   90.00
_cell.angle_beta   90.00
_cell.angle_gamma   90.00
#
_symmetry.space_group_name_H-M   'P 1'
#
loop_
_entity.id
_entity.type
_entity.pdbx_description
1 polymer ?
#
loop_
_entity_poly.entity_id
_entity_poly.type
_entity_poly.pdbx_seq_one_letter_code
_entity_poly.pdbx_strand_id
1 'polypeptide(L)' 'MTITEDRLSNALVAAVRDALIEGHRIDVPGLGTFGVRHVPSKVERADDDSSVMIPPRDVVEFNATSD' A
#
# COMPACT_ATOMS: atom_id res chain seq x y z
N MET A 1 27.47 -15.90 -8.57
CA MET A 1 26.51 -14.90 -9.08
C MET A 1 26.23 -13.94 -7.94
N THR A 2 26.87 -12.77 -7.92
CA THR A 2 26.68 -11.79 -6.85
C THR A 2 25.40 -11.03 -7.15
N ILE A 3 24.41 -11.09 -6.26
CA ILE A 3 23.25 -10.20 -6.33
C ILE A 3 23.76 -8.83 -5.89
N THR A 4 23.68 -7.83 -6.77
CA THR A 4 23.94 -6.44 -6.40
C THR A 4 22.80 -5.95 -5.51
N GLU A 5 23.10 -5.06 -4.56
CA GLU A 5 22.12 -4.54 -3.59
C GLU A 5 20.89 -3.93 -4.27
N ASP A 6 21.10 -3.24 -5.40
CA ASP A 6 20.01 -2.69 -6.22
C ASP A 6 19.10 -3.77 -6.80
N ARG A 7 19.66 -4.90 -7.20
CA ARG A 7 18.88 -6.00 -7.77
C ARG A 7 18.02 -6.68 -6.71
N LEU A 8 18.54 -6.83 -5.49
CA LEU A 8 17.78 -7.35 -4.36
C LEU A 8 16.64 -6.40 -3.99
N SER A 9 16.95 -5.12 -3.84
CA SER A 9 15.95 -4.10 -3.49
C SER A 9 14.81 -4.03 -4.51
N ASN A 10 15.14 -4.03 -5.80
CA ASN A 10 14.14 -4.03 -6.86
C ASN A 10 13.29 -5.30 -6.88
N ALA A 11 13.91 -6.46 -6.68
CA ALA A 11 13.18 -7.74 -6.62
C ALA A 11 12.24 -7.79 -5.42
N LEU A 12 12.67 -7.30 -4.26
CA LEU A 12 11.84 -7.21 -3.06
C LEU A 12 10.63 -6.27 -3.27
N VAL A 13 10.87 -5.08 -3.84
CA VAL A 13 9.80 -4.12 -4.15
C VAL A 13 8.79 -4.71 -5.13
N ALA A 14 9.25 -5.43 -6.17
CA ALA A 14 8.37 -6.09 -7.12
C ALA A 14 7.50 -7.16 -6.44
N ALA A 15 8.11 -8.03 -5.64
CA ALA A 15 7.38 -9.09 -4.93
C ALA A 15 6.32 -8.54 -3.96
N VAL A 16 6.67 -7.48 -3.21
CA VAL A 16 5.71 -6.80 -2.30
C VAL A 16 4.57 -6.17 -3.09
N ARG A 17 4.88 -5.51 -4.20
CA ARG A 17 3.88 -4.88 -5.06
C ARG A 17 2.89 -5.90 -5.61
N ASP A 18 3.40 -6.99 -6.18
CA ASP A 18 2.57 -8.01 -6.83
C ASP A 18 1.64 -8.67 -5.82
N ALA A 19 2.15 -9.02 -4.63
CA ALA A 19 1.35 -9.56 -3.55
C ALA A 19 0.24 -8.58 -3.09
N LEU A 20 0.52 -7.27 -2.99
CA LEU A 20 -0.50 -6.29 -2.64
C LEU A 20 -1.56 -6.10 -3.75
N ILE A 21 -1.17 -6.18 -5.03
CA ILE A 21 -2.12 -6.14 -6.17
C ILE A 21 -3.09 -7.31 -6.10
N GLU A 22 -2.61 -8.48 -5.68
CA GLU A 22 -3.42 -9.69 -5.47
C GLU A 22 -4.27 -9.64 -4.19
N GLY A 23 -4.13 -8.60 -3.36
CA GLY A 23 -4.85 -8.44 -2.10
C GLY A 23 -4.24 -9.23 -0.93
N HIS A 24 -3.03 -9.75 -1.09
CA HIS A 24 -2.34 -10.46 -0.01
C HIS A 24 -1.81 -9.47 1.04
N ARG A 25 -1.90 -9.88 2.32
CA ARG A 25 -1.27 -9.19 3.45
C ARG A 25 0.12 -9.79 3.67
N ILE A 26 1.13 -8.95 3.85
CA ILE A 26 2.53 -9.36 3.91
C ILE A 26 3.08 -8.97 5.28
N ASP A 27 3.44 -9.97 6.08
CA ASP A 27 4.11 -9.76 7.35
C ASP A 27 5.63 -9.86 7.18
N VAL A 28 6.34 -8.84 7.63
CA VAL A 28 7.82 -8.79 7.62
C VAL A 28 8.29 -8.73 9.06
N PRO A 29 8.78 -9.86 9.62
CA PRO A 29 9.24 -9.91 11.00
C PRO A 29 10.29 -8.84 11.30
N GLY A 30 10.10 -8.10 12.40
CA GLY A 30 10.99 -7.00 12.81
C GLY A 30 10.82 -5.70 12.03
N LEU A 31 9.90 -5.63 11.06
CA LEU A 31 9.59 -4.40 10.31
C LEU A 31 8.13 -3.99 10.50
N GLY A 32 7.20 -4.90 10.21
CA GLY A 32 5.77 -4.64 10.27
C GLY A 32 5.00 -5.35 9.18
N THR A 33 3.74 -4.96 9.02
CA THR A 33 2.82 -5.63 8.11
C THR A 33 2.29 -4.67 7.04
N PHE A 34 2.40 -5.06 5.77
CA PHE A 34 1.80 -4.39 4.63
C PHE A 34 0.44 -5.00 4.31
N GLY A 35 -0.51 -4.17 3.92
CA GLY A 35 -1.81 -4.62 3.45
C GLY A 35 -2.48 -3.60 2.55
N VAL A 36 -3.66 -3.97 2.06
CA VAL A 36 -4.53 -3.10 1.30
C VAL A 36 -5.80 -2.87 2.10
N ARG A 37 -6.18 -1.61 2.25
CA ARG A 37 -7.43 -1.21 2.90
C ARG A 37 -8.35 -0.57 1.88
N HIS A 38 -9.58 -1.08 1.84
CA HIS A 38 -10.64 -0.50 1.03
C HIS A 38 -11.13 0.81 1.64
N VAL A 39 -11.18 1.87 0.83
CA VAL A 39 -11.76 3.16 1.17
C VAL A 39 -13.06 3.32 0.39
N PRO A 40 -14.22 3.41 1.07
CA PRO A 40 -15.50 3.58 0.40
C PRO A 40 -15.60 4.98 -0.24
N SER A 41 -16.55 5.14 -1.16
CA SER A 41 -16.87 6.45 -1.70
C SER A 41 -17.34 7.41 -0.61
N LYS A 42 -16.97 8.69 -0.74
CA LYS A 42 -17.46 9.76 0.14
C LYS A 42 -17.78 11.03 -0.65
N VAL A 43 -18.71 11.83 -0.14
CA VAL A 43 -18.97 13.17 -0.68
C VAL A 43 -18.13 14.15 0.12
N GLU A 44 -17.37 15.00 -0.58
CA GLU A 44 -16.60 16.09 0.02
C GLU A 44 -16.98 17.42 -0.62
N ARG A 45 -16.77 18.52 0.11
CA ARG A 45 -16.84 19.86 -0.45
C ARG A 45 -15.48 20.22 -1.04
N ALA A 46 -15.48 20.67 -2.29
CA ALA A 46 -14.31 21.25 -2.92
C ALA A 46 -14.12 22.72 -2.51
N ASP A 47 -12.98 23.30 -2.88
CA ASP A 47 -12.61 24.68 -2.53
C ASP A 47 -13.57 25.74 -3.11
N ASP A 48 -14.34 25.39 -4.15
CA ASP A 48 -15.37 26.23 -4.77
C ASP A 48 -16.78 26.02 -4.17
N ASP A 49 -16.87 25.35 -3.01
CA ASP A 49 -18.10 24.95 -2.30
C ASP A 49 -19.00 23.97 -3.10
N SER A 50 -18.51 23.45 -4.23
CA SER A 50 -19.21 22.38 -4.94
C SER A 50 -19.10 21.04 -4.19
N SER A 51 -20.13 20.20 -4.32
CA SER A 51 -20.12 18.85 -3.76
C SER A 51 -19.52 17.88 -4.78
N VAL A 52 -18.43 17.20 -4.40
CA VAL A 52 -17.70 16.25 -5.24
C VAL A 52 -17.80 14.85 -4.64
N MET A 53 -18.07 13.86 -5.50
CA MET A 53 -18.02 12.46 -5.12
C MET A 53 -16.59 11.92 -5.30
N ILE A 54 -15.99 11.47 -4.21
CA ILE A 54 -14.72 10.75 -4.21
C ILE A 54 -15.03 9.27 -4.45
N PRO A 55 -14.50 8.66 -5.53
CA PRO A 55 -14.76 7.26 -5.83
C PRO A 55 -14.14 6.33 -4.77
N PRO A 56 -14.66 5.10 -4.63
CA PRO A 56 -14.01 4.10 -3.77
C PRO A 56 -12.64 3.78 -4.33
N ARG A 57 -11.69 3.51 -3.46
CA ARG A 57 -10.33 3.13 -3.85
C ARG A 57 -9.68 2.26 -2.80
N ASP A 58 -8.73 1.47 -3.24
CA ASP A 58 -7.87 0.72 -2.35
C ASP A 58 -6.61 1.54 -2.06
N VAL A 59 -6.19 1.53 -0.79
CA VAL A 59 -4.96 2.20 -0.35
C VAL A 59 -4.03 1.20 0.30
N VAL A 60 -2.74 1.30 0.00
CA VAL A 60 -1.72 0.53 0.69
C VAL A 60 -1.57 1.09 2.11
N GLU A 61 -1.60 0.21 3.10
CA GLU A 61 -1.30 0.53 4.49
C GLU A 61 -0.06 -0.23 4.96
N PHE A 62 0.70 0.40 5.84
CA PHE A 62 1.82 -0.21 6.53
C PHE A 62 1.67 0.03 8.02
N ASN A 63 1.67 -1.05 8.80
CA ASN A 63 1.64 -1.03 10.25
C ASN A 63 3.00 -1.49 10.76
N ALA A 64 3.82 -0.55 11.26
CA ALA A 64 5.13 -0.88 11.80
C ALA A 64 4.99 -1.75 13.05
N THR A 65 5.88 -2.73 13.21
CA THR A 65 6.02 -3.41 14.49
C THR A 65 6.49 -2.38 15.50
N SER A 66 5.74 -2.24 16.60
CA SER A 66 6.18 -1.43 17.74
C SER A 66 7.10 -2.29 18.59
N ASP A 67 8.30 -1.79 18.88
CA ASP A 67 9.22 -2.36 19.88
C ASP A 67 8.72 -2.11 21.31
#